data_AF-A0A419KQH8-F1
#
_entry.id   AF-A0A419KQH8-F1
#
_cell.length_a   1.000
_cell.length_b   1.000
_cell.length_c   1.000
_cell.angle_alpha   90.00
_cell.angle_beta   90.00
_cell.angle_gamma   90.00
#
_symmetry.space_group_name_H-M   'P 1'
#
loop_
_entity.id
_entity.type
_entity.pdbx_description
1 polymer ?
#
loop_
_entity_poly.entity_id
_entity_poly.type
_entity_poly.pdbx_seq_one_letter_code
_entity_poly.pdbx_strand_id
1 'polypeptide(L)'
;MVRVATGRGFELELPESYTHLKLEAEKAIDEILSDRPKAREMWELMRYDPEVNADWDMANYIAVAKLKYNDHGEIHAKIVAANALKMLSLLLEHGITTDVMRERAGDEDDAHLIVLAGALLHDIGNQVHREMHNVSGVYLAIPLLNRLLPKIYEEEEIMYEIRGHILHCIYAHEFDVRDLTMEAALVGIADGTDMTKGRGRLAFDKGNVNIHTV
;
A
#
# COMPACT_ATOMS: atom_id res chain seq x y z
N MET A 1 15.57 11.95 21.23
CA MET A 1 14.41 11.52 20.44
C MET A 1 14.18 10.06 20.76
N VAL A 2 13.01 9.69 21.29
CA VAL A 2 12.70 8.29 21.60
C VAL A 2 12.44 7.55 20.29
N ARG A 3 13.00 6.34 20.16
CA ARG A 3 12.87 5.52 18.96
C ARG A 3 12.24 4.17 19.31
N VAL A 4 11.49 3.62 18.37
CA VAL A 4 10.75 2.35 18.53
C VAL A 4 11.18 1.39 17.43
N ALA A 5 11.41 0.13 17.80
CA ALA A 5 11.71 -0.95 16.86
C ALA A 5 10.48 -1.30 16.02
N THR A 6 10.68 -1.49 14.72
CA THR A 6 9.63 -1.88 13.77
C THR A 6 9.98 -3.24 13.16
N GLY A 7 9.08 -4.22 13.26
CA GLY A 7 9.25 -5.54 12.62
C GLY A 7 9.72 -6.68 13.54
N ARG A 8 10.04 -7.83 12.93
CA ARG A 8 10.62 -9.00 13.61
C ARG A 8 11.85 -9.50 12.85
N GLY A 9 13.04 -9.08 13.29
CA GLY A 9 14.33 -9.53 12.77
C GLY A 9 15.14 -8.44 12.05
N PHE A 10 14.51 -7.68 11.16
CA PHE A 10 15.10 -6.47 10.54
C PHE A 10 14.62 -5.19 11.25
N GLU A 11 14.78 -5.15 12.58
CA GLU A 11 14.24 -4.05 13.38
C GLU A 11 14.93 -2.72 13.08
N LEU A 12 14.15 -1.77 12.56
CA LEU A 12 14.58 -0.39 12.39
C LEU A 12 14.02 0.49 13.50
N GLU A 13 14.88 1.35 14.04
CA GLU A 13 14.50 2.37 15.00
C GLU A 13 13.91 3.59 14.28
N LEU A 14 12.59 3.77 14.37
CA LEU A 14 11.88 4.93 13.84
C LEU A 14 11.45 5.90 14.95
N PRO A 15 11.22 7.20 14.65
CA PRO A 15 10.69 8.14 15.63
C PRO A 15 9.34 7.70 16.19
N GLU A 16 9.11 7.89 17.49
CA GLU A 16 7.85 7.51 18.17
C GLU A 16 6.58 8.07 17.50
N SER A 17 6.66 9.23 16.84
CA SER A 17 5.55 9.82 16.08
C SER A 17 5.00 8.90 14.98
N TYR A 18 5.81 7.97 14.47
CA TYR A 18 5.39 7.00 13.45
C TYR A 18 4.38 6.00 14.01
N THR A 19 4.45 5.65 15.29
CA THR A 19 3.47 4.79 15.94
C THR A 19 2.09 5.43 15.95
N HIS A 20 2.02 6.74 16.23
CA HIS A 20 0.76 7.49 16.18
C HIS A 20 0.17 7.50 14.76
N LEU A 21 1.00 7.78 13.75
CA LEU A 21 0.57 7.79 12.35
C LEU A 21 0.03 6.42 11.90
N LYS A 22 0.69 5.33 12.31
CA LYS A 22 0.22 3.97 12.06
C LYS A 22 -1.17 3.75 12.64
N LEU A 23 -1.37 4.08 13.92
CA LEU A 23 -2.66 3.89 14.60
C LEU A 23 -3.77 4.74 13.97
N GLU A 24 -3.47 5.97 13.56
CA GLU A 24 -4.42 6.81 12.82
C GLU A 24 -4.79 6.24 11.45
N ALA A 25 -3.81 5.69 10.73
CA ALA A 25 -4.04 5.04 9.45
C ALA A 25 -4.89 3.78 9.59
N GLU A 26 -4.55 2.89 10.53
CA GLU A 26 -5.31 1.67 10.82
C GLU A 26 -6.76 2.01 11.21
N LYS A 27 -6.95 2.98 12.10
CA LYS A 27 -8.29 3.43 12.49
C LYS A 27 -9.10 3.94 11.30
N ALA A 28 -8.48 4.73 10.42
CA ALA A 28 -9.16 5.24 9.24
C ALA A 28 -9.55 4.11 8.27
N ILE A 29 -8.68 3.11 8.08
CA ILE A 29 -8.99 1.92 7.27
C ILE A 29 -10.16 1.15 7.89
N ASP A 30 -10.12 0.88 9.20
CA ASP A 30 -11.18 0.17 9.92
C ASP A 30 -12.55 0.88 9.79
N GLU A 31 -12.56 2.22 9.89
CA GLU A 31 -13.78 3.03 9.75
C GLU A 31 -14.33 2.98 8.32
N ILE A 32 -13.50 3.21 7.30
CA ILE A 32 -13.91 3.24 5.89
C ILE A 32 -14.40 1.88 5.42
N LEU A 33 -13.80 0.78 5.88
CA LEU A 33 -14.15 -0.57 5.45
C LEU A 33 -15.26 -1.22 6.28
N SER A 34 -15.85 -0.51 7.24
CA SER A 34 -16.78 -1.07 8.22
C SER A 34 -18.02 -1.75 7.60
N ASP A 35 -18.48 -1.25 6.45
CA ASP A 35 -19.61 -1.76 5.66
C ASP A 35 -19.17 -2.33 4.29
N ARG A 36 -17.90 -2.72 4.14
CA ARG A 36 -17.30 -3.29 2.93
C ARG A 36 -16.73 -4.69 3.25
N PRO A 37 -17.56 -5.75 3.28
CA PRO A 37 -17.17 -7.04 3.83
C PRO A 37 -15.95 -7.69 3.15
N LYS A 38 -15.85 -7.65 1.81
CA LYS A 38 -14.71 -8.23 1.07
C LYS A 38 -13.43 -7.46 1.40
N ALA A 39 -13.46 -6.14 1.28
CA ALA A 39 -12.31 -5.30 1.58
C ALA A 39 -11.87 -5.40 3.04
N ARG A 40 -12.82 -5.45 3.99
CA ARG A 40 -12.54 -5.64 5.42
C ARG A 40 -11.89 -6.98 5.70
N GLU A 41 -12.36 -8.06 5.07
CA GLU A 41 -11.73 -9.37 5.21
C GLU A 41 -10.30 -9.37 4.66
N MET A 42 -10.07 -8.76 3.48
CA MET A 42 -8.73 -8.59 2.94
C MET A 42 -7.81 -7.81 3.88
N TRP A 43 -8.30 -6.73 4.48
CA TRP A 43 -7.55 -5.94 5.47
C TRP A 43 -7.11 -6.79 6.66
N GLU A 44 -8.04 -7.54 7.26
CA GLU A 44 -7.76 -8.41 8.40
C GLU A 44 -6.79 -9.54 8.05
N LEU A 45 -6.91 -10.11 6.85
CA LEU A 45 -5.98 -11.11 6.35
C LEU A 45 -4.57 -10.54 6.21
N MET A 46 -4.41 -9.38 5.56
CA MET A 46 -3.10 -8.81 5.26
C MET A 46 -2.40 -8.22 6.49
N ARG A 47 -3.11 -7.49 7.37
CA ARG A 47 -2.50 -6.84 8.55
C ARG A 47 -1.86 -7.83 9.52
N TYR A 48 -2.28 -9.10 9.50
CA TYR A 48 -1.76 -10.17 10.36
C TYR A 48 -0.99 -11.24 9.58
N ASP A 49 -0.85 -11.09 8.26
CA ASP A 49 -0.14 -12.08 7.45
C ASP A 49 1.37 -12.01 7.69
N PRO A 50 2.03 -13.13 8.02
CA PRO A 50 3.46 -13.11 8.34
C PRO A 50 4.34 -12.78 7.12
N GLU A 51 3.92 -13.14 5.90
CA GLU A 51 4.70 -12.88 4.68
C GLU A 51 4.57 -11.41 4.29
N VAL A 52 3.36 -10.84 4.32
CA VAL A 52 3.14 -9.40 4.11
C VAL A 52 3.97 -8.55 5.09
N ASN A 53 3.98 -8.92 6.38
CA ASN A 53 4.77 -8.21 7.39
C ASN A 53 6.29 -8.33 7.13
N ALA A 54 6.77 -9.51 6.72
CA ALA A 54 8.19 -9.70 6.38
C ALA A 54 8.60 -8.91 5.13
N ASP A 55 7.72 -8.83 4.14
CA ASP A 55 7.93 -8.06 2.91
C ASP A 55 8.09 -6.57 3.20
N TRP A 56 7.23 -6.01 4.06
CA TRP A 56 7.35 -4.63 4.55
C TRP A 56 8.64 -4.39 5.32
N ASP A 57 9.00 -5.29 6.24
CA ASP A 57 10.24 -5.18 7.01
C ASP A 57 11.47 -5.16 6.08
N MET A 58 11.49 -6.04 5.08
CA MET A 58 12.62 -6.17 4.16
C MET A 58 12.69 -5.00 3.16
N ALA A 59 11.56 -4.55 2.63
CA ALA A 59 11.47 -3.34 1.81
C ALA A 59 12.04 -2.13 2.57
N ASN A 60 11.63 -1.96 3.83
CA ASN A 60 12.08 -0.86 4.67
C ASN A 60 13.57 -0.96 4.99
N TYR A 61 14.09 -2.16 5.26
CA TYR A 61 15.51 -2.37 5.47
C TYR A 61 16.35 -1.91 4.27
N ILE A 62 15.95 -2.25 3.05
CA ILE A 62 16.65 -1.78 1.84
C ILE A 62 16.54 -0.26 1.72
N ALA A 63 15.33 0.31 1.76
CA ALA A 63 15.12 1.74 1.60
C ALA A 63 15.86 2.57 2.66
N VAL A 64 15.65 2.25 3.94
CA VAL A 64 16.12 3.08 5.05
C VAL A 64 17.56 2.74 5.45
N ALA A 65 17.91 1.47 5.57
CA ALA A 65 19.23 1.07 6.06
C ALA A 65 20.30 1.11 4.97
N LYS A 66 19.96 0.72 3.73
CA LYS A 66 20.92 0.68 2.61
C LYS A 66 20.92 1.96 1.79
N LEU A 67 19.76 2.45 1.38
CA LEU A 67 19.66 3.61 0.48
C LEU A 67 19.56 4.95 1.20
N LYS A 68 19.29 4.93 2.52
CA LYS A 68 19.09 6.13 3.34
C LYS A 68 17.89 6.97 2.87
N TYR A 69 16.84 6.30 2.39
CA TYR A 69 15.58 6.92 2.02
C TYR A 69 14.67 7.03 3.27
N ASN A 70 13.49 7.62 3.09
CA ASN A 70 12.43 7.61 4.09
C ASN A 70 11.81 6.21 4.21
N ASP A 71 10.85 6.05 5.13
CA ASP A 71 10.20 4.78 5.42
C ASP A 71 9.43 4.25 4.21
N HIS A 72 9.68 2.98 3.86
CA HIS A 72 8.98 2.20 2.84
C HIS A 72 8.53 0.85 3.44
N GLY A 73 8.14 0.89 4.72
CA GLY A 73 7.71 -0.28 5.50
C GLY A 73 6.22 -0.27 5.80
N GLU A 74 5.84 -1.01 6.84
CA GLU A 74 4.44 -1.20 7.25
C GLU A 74 3.72 0.13 7.48
N ILE A 75 4.39 1.09 8.12
CA ILE A 75 3.79 2.38 8.47
C ILE A 75 3.47 3.16 7.19
N HIS A 76 4.43 3.27 6.28
CA HIS A 76 4.21 3.85 4.96
C HIS A 76 3.06 3.18 4.20
N ALA A 77 3.10 1.86 4.03
CA ALA A 77 2.07 1.12 3.31
C ALA A 77 0.66 1.38 3.87
N LYS A 78 0.51 1.43 5.19
CA LYS A 78 -0.78 1.71 5.85
C LYS A 78 -1.24 3.15 5.67
N ILE A 79 -0.33 4.13 5.69
CA ILE A 79 -0.69 5.53 5.43
C ILE A 79 -1.15 5.71 3.98
N VAL A 80 -0.43 5.12 3.03
CA VAL A 80 -0.81 5.13 1.60
C VAL A 80 -2.19 4.51 1.42
N ALA A 81 -2.44 3.34 2.01
CA ALA A 81 -3.75 2.69 1.96
C ALA A 81 -4.86 3.57 2.55
N ALA A 82 -4.65 4.15 3.74
CA ALA A 82 -5.61 5.04 4.37
C ALA A 82 -5.91 6.28 3.51
N ASN A 83 -4.91 6.87 2.87
CA ASN A 83 -5.08 8.04 2.01
C ASN A 83 -5.79 7.68 0.69
N ALA A 84 -5.42 6.56 0.07
CA ALA A 84 -6.06 6.08 -1.15
C ALA A 84 -7.55 5.80 -0.95
N LEU A 85 -7.90 5.13 0.16
CA LEU A 85 -9.28 4.86 0.54
C LEU A 85 -10.07 6.15 0.83
N LYS A 86 -9.49 7.14 1.53
CA LYS A 86 -10.14 8.44 1.74
C LYS A 86 -10.45 9.15 0.43
N MET A 87 -9.51 9.12 -0.52
CA MET A 87 -9.72 9.71 -1.84
C MET A 87 -10.80 8.96 -2.62
N LEU A 88 -10.82 7.63 -2.55
CA LEU A 88 -11.88 6.81 -3.13
C LEU A 88 -13.26 7.19 -2.57
N SER A 89 -13.40 7.27 -1.24
CA SER A 89 -14.65 7.68 -0.60
C SER A 89 -15.11 9.06 -1.07
N LEU A 90 -14.20 10.04 -1.13
CA LEU A 90 -14.53 11.39 -1.62
C LEU A 90 -15.03 11.39 -3.07
N LEU A 91 -14.44 10.58 -3.95
CA LEU A 91 -14.89 10.47 -5.35
C LEU A 91 -16.30 9.85 -5.42
N LEU A 92 -16.53 8.76 -4.69
CA LEU A 92 -17.81 8.05 -4.68
C LEU A 92 -18.93 8.92 -4.07
N GLU A 93 -18.66 9.67 -3.00
CA GLU A 93 -19.59 10.64 -2.41
C GLU A 93 -20.06 11.71 -3.41
N HIS A 94 -19.22 12.02 -4.41
CA HIS A 94 -19.53 12.98 -5.48
C HIS A 94 -19.99 12.31 -6.78
N GLY A 95 -20.32 11.01 -6.75
CA GLY A 95 -20.85 10.27 -7.89
C GLY A 95 -19.81 9.95 -8.98
N ILE A 96 -18.52 10.05 -8.67
CA ILE A 96 -17.44 9.67 -9.58
C ILE A 96 -17.11 8.19 -9.32
N THR A 97 -17.48 7.31 -10.26
CA THR A 97 -17.25 5.88 -10.14
C THR A 97 -15.88 5.46 -10.67
N THR A 98 -15.30 4.42 -10.08
CA THR A 98 -14.03 3.83 -10.52
C THR A 98 -14.18 3.03 -11.82
N ASP A 99 -13.05 2.60 -12.40
CA ASP A 99 -13.02 1.81 -13.63
C ASP A 99 -13.69 0.45 -13.42
N VAL A 100 -13.36 -0.27 -12.34
CA VAL A 100 -13.93 -1.61 -12.07
C VAL A 100 -15.47 -1.56 -11.99
N MET A 101 -16.01 -0.48 -11.40
CA MET A 101 -17.46 -0.27 -11.30
C MET A 101 -18.07 0.17 -12.64
N ARG A 102 -17.41 1.08 -13.37
CA ARG A 102 -17.92 1.60 -14.64
C ARG A 102 -18.00 0.51 -15.72
N GLU A 103 -16.99 -0.36 -15.76
CA GLU A 103 -16.93 -1.49 -16.70
C GLU A 103 -17.77 -2.69 -16.22
N ARG A 104 -18.39 -2.61 -15.03
CA ARG A 104 -19.19 -3.68 -14.41
C ARG A 104 -18.40 -4.97 -14.15
N ALA A 105 -17.09 -4.83 -13.94
CA ALA A 105 -16.20 -5.92 -13.55
C ALA A 105 -16.23 -6.20 -12.04
N GLY A 106 -16.79 -5.27 -11.25
CA GLY A 106 -16.94 -5.41 -9.81
C GLY A 106 -17.83 -4.32 -9.22
N ASP A 107 -18.07 -4.44 -7.92
CA ASP A 107 -18.85 -3.47 -7.14
C ASP A 107 -17.96 -2.49 -6.34
N GLU A 108 -18.58 -1.67 -5.49
CA GLU A 108 -17.85 -0.72 -4.66
C GLU A 108 -16.93 -1.41 -3.63
N ASP A 109 -17.32 -2.58 -3.11
CA ASP A 109 -16.51 -3.35 -2.17
C ASP A 109 -15.28 -3.93 -2.88
N ASP A 110 -15.42 -4.38 -4.14
CA ASP A 110 -14.28 -4.73 -5.00
C ASP A 110 -13.34 -3.55 -5.23
N ALA A 111 -13.87 -2.35 -5.49
CA ALA A 111 -13.05 -1.15 -5.69
C ALA A 111 -12.22 -0.82 -4.43
N HIS A 112 -12.83 -0.90 -3.23
CA HIS A 112 -12.12 -0.69 -1.96
C HIS A 112 -11.07 -1.77 -1.73
N LEU A 113 -11.37 -3.04 -2.04
CA LEU A 113 -10.43 -4.15 -1.92
C LEU A 113 -9.22 -3.96 -2.84
N ILE A 114 -9.45 -3.58 -4.10
CA ILE A 114 -8.39 -3.36 -5.09
C ILE A 114 -7.46 -2.23 -4.63
N VAL A 115 -8.03 -1.09 -4.22
CA VAL A 115 -7.26 0.08 -3.78
C VAL A 115 -6.48 -0.24 -2.50
N LEU A 116 -7.11 -0.91 -1.53
CA LEU A 116 -6.47 -1.36 -0.29
C LEU A 116 -5.28 -2.27 -0.56
N ALA A 117 -5.50 -3.38 -1.29
CA ALA A 117 -4.47 -4.38 -1.52
C ALA A 117 -3.34 -3.83 -2.41
N GLY A 118 -3.68 -3.04 -3.42
CA GLY A 118 -2.72 -2.34 -4.27
C GLY A 118 -1.83 -1.42 -3.45
N ALA A 119 -2.42 -0.56 -2.61
CA ALA A 119 -1.66 0.35 -1.75
C ALA A 119 -0.79 -0.37 -0.70
N LEU A 120 -1.30 -1.43 -0.08
CA LEU A 120 -0.54 -2.17 0.92
C LEU A 120 0.65 -2.95 0.32
N LEU A 121 0.59 -3.32 -0.96
CA LEU A 121 1.62 -4.15 -1.62
C LEU A 121 2.48 -3.37 -2.62
N HIS A 122 2.17 -2.12 -2.95
CA HIS A 122 2.83 -1.40 -4.05
C HIS A 122 4.37 -1.40 -3.95
N ASP A 123 4.88 -1.25 -2.73
CA ASP A 123 6.30 -1.00 -2.47
C ASP A 123 7.11 -2.25 -2.06
N ILE A 124 6.48 -3.43 -1.97
CA ILE A 124 7.14 -4.66 -1.49
C ILE A 124 8.32 -5.07 -2.38
N GLY A 125 8.33 -4.64 -3.64
CA GLY A 125 9.42 -4.92 -4.57
C GLY A 125 10.78 -4.34 -4.18
N ASN A 126 10.79 -3.31 -3.30
CA ASN A 126 12.03 -2.76 -2.76
C ASN A 126 12.84 -3.81 -1.98
N GLN A 127 12.22 -4.90 -1.51
CA GLN A 127 12.92 -6.01 -0.85
C GLN A 127 13.90 -6.72 -1.80
N VAL A 128 13.66 -6.66 -3.11
CA VAL A 128 14.53 -7.24 -4.15
C VAL A 128 15.54 -6.18 -4.60
N HIS A 129 15.06 -5.03 -5.06
CA HIS A 129 15.88 -3.89 -5.46
C HIS A 129 15.00 -2.64 -5.62
N ARG A 130 15.60 -1.44 -5.56
CA ARG A 130 14.88 -0.17 -5.80
C ARG A 130 14.54 0.03 -7.28
N GLU A 131 15.46 -0.30 -8.17
CA GLU A 131 15.22 -0.26 -9.61
C GLU A 131 14.16 -1.30 -9.98
N MET A 132 13.15 -0.87 -10.74
CA MET A 132 12.04 -1.73 -11.19
C MET A 132 11.29 -2.38 -10.02
N HIS A 133 11.24 -1.74 -8.84
CA HIS A 133 10.56 -2.27 -7.67
C HIS A 133 9.05 -2.49 -7.91
N ASN A 134 8.42 -1.67 -8.75
CA ASN A 134 7.05 -1.91 -9.22
C ASN A 134 6.91 -3.26 -9.96
N VAL A 135 7.92 -3.68 -10.73
CA VAL A 135 7.92 -4.96 -11.47
C VAL A 135 8.21 -6.14 -10.56
N SER A 136 9.24 -6.05 -9.69
CA SER A 136 9.49 -7.10 -8.70
C SER A 136 8.32 -7.25 -7.72
N GLY A 137 7.67 -6.13 -7.37
CA GLY A 137 6.47 -6.09 -6.55
C GLY A 137 5.33 -6.93 -7.14
N VAL A 138 5.09 -6.83 -8.45
CA VAL A 138 4.10 -7.70 -9.14
C VAL A 138 4.42 -9.19 -8.93
N TYR A 139 5.68 -9.60 -9.09
CA TYR A 139 6.06 -11.01 -8.91
C TYR A 139 5.88 -11.51 -7.48
N LEU A 140 6.19 -10.66 -6.49
CA LEU A 140 6.04 -10.96 -5.07
C LEU A 140 4.58 -10.97 -4.62
N ALA A 141 3.74 -10.10 -5.19
CA ALA A 141 2.33 -10.01 -4.83
C ALA A 141 1.51 -11.22 -5.33
N ILE A 142 1.88 -11.84 -6.45
CA ILE A 142 1.14 -13.00 -7.00
C ILE A 142 0.96 -14.15 -5.99
N PRO A 143 2.00 -14.70 -5.34
CA PRO A 143 1.83 -15.78 -4.37
C PRO A 143 0.99 -15.37 -3.15
N LEU A 144 1.14 -14.14 -2.66
CA LEU A 144 0.30 -13.59 -1.60
C LEU A 144 -1.17 -13.57 -2.01
N LEU A 145 -1.49 -12.95 -3.15
CA LEU A 145 -2.85 -12.80 -3.63
C LEU A 145 -3.50 -14.15 -3.95
N ASN A 146 -2.74 -15.10 -4.50
CA ASN A 146 -3.22 -16.47 -4.75
C ASN A 146 -3.55 -17.24 -3.45
N ARG A 147 -2.99 -16.82 -2.31
CA ARG A 147 -3.26 -17.43 -1.00
C ARG A 147 -4.38 -16.72 -0.22
N LEU A 148 -4.56 -15.42 -0.45
CA LEU A 148 -5.51 -14.59 0.29
C LEU A 148 -6.86 -14.43 -0.40
N LEU A 149 -6.89 -14.18 -1.72
CA LEU A 149 -8.14 -13.96 -2.45
C LEU A 149 -9.11 -15.16 -2.45
N PRO A 150 -8.66 -16.43 -2.47
CA PRO A 150 -9.59 -17.58 -2.39
C PRO A 150 -10.37 -17.68 -1.08
N LYS A 151 -10.02 -16.88 -0.06
CA LYS A 151 -10.79 -16.79 1.19
C LYS A 151 -11.99 -15.86 1.08
N ILE A 152 -11.98 -14.99 0.07
CA ILE A 152 -12.97 -13.92 -0.14
C ILE A 152 -13.89 -14.25 -1.33
N TYR A 153 -13.35 -14.85 -2.39
CA TYR A 153 -14.07 -15.13 -3.63
C TYR A 153 -14.28 -16.62 -3.85
N GLU A 154 -15.52 -17.00 -4.19
CA GLU A 154 -15.87 -18.37 -4.59
C GLU A 154 -15.66 -18.60 -6.11
N GLU A 155 -15.97 -17.59 -6.94
CA GLU A 155 -15.83 -17.65 -8.39
C GLU A 155 -14.39 -17.31 -8.83
N GLU A 156 -13.66 -18.31 -9.33
CA GLU A 156 -12.22 -18.18 -9.64
C GLU A 156 -11.92 -17.16 -10.74
N GLU A 157 -12.77 -17.04 -11.76
CA GLU A 157 -12.56 -16.10 -12.88
C GLU A 157 -12.58 -14.65 -12.37
N ILE A 158 -13.62 -14.29 -11.62
CA ILE A 158 -13.76 -12.96 -10.98
C ILE A 158 -12.58 -12.70 -10.03
N MET A 159 -12.21 -13.69 -9.22
CA MET A 159 -11.08 -13.59 -8.31
C MET A 159 -9.77 -13.23 -9.05
N TYR A 160 -9.50 -13.87 -10.19
CA TYR A 160 -8.30 -13.61 -10.98
C TYR A 160 -8.36 -12.28 -11.74
N GLU A 161 -9.54 -11.80 -12.12
CA GLU A 161 -9.74 -10.44 -12.65
C GLU A 161 -9.42 -9.38 -11.59
N ILE A 162 -9.95 -9.53 -10.37
CA ILE A 162 -9.63 -8.67 -9.22
C ILE A 162 -8.14 -8.67 -8.91
N ARG A 163 -7.50 -9.85 -8.93
CA ARG A 163 -6.04 -9.96 -8.82
C ARG A 163 -5.35 -9.13 -9.90
N GLY A 164 -5.82 -9.18 -11.14
CA GLY A 164 -5.31 -8.38 -12.25
C GLY A 164 -5.36 -6.88 -11.98
N HIS A 165 -6.47 -6.37 -11.44
CA HIS A 165 -6.61 -4.98 -11.03
C HIS A 165 -5.61 -4.60 -9.92
N ILE A 166 -5.43 -5.44 -8.90
CA ILE A 166 -4.46 -5.19 -7.81
C ILE A 166 -3.03 -5.13 -8.37
N LEU A 167 -2.64 -6.09 -9.21
CA LEU A 167 -1.30 -6.12 -9.82
C LEU A 167 -1.07 -4.92 -10.73
N HIS A 168 -2.11 -4.43 -11.42
CA HIS A 168 -2.04 -3.20 -12.22
C HIS A 168 -1.75 -1.97 -11.34
N CYS A 169 -2.41 -1.82 -10.18
CA CYS A 169 -2.08 -0.77 -9.22
C CYS A 169 -0.60 -0.84 -8.77
N ILE A 170 -0.11 -2.04 -8.44
CA ILE A 170 1.29 -2.26 -8.02
C ILE A 170 2.26 -1.92 -9.15
N TYR A 171 1.96 -2.26 -10.39
CA TYR A 171 2.86 -1.94 -11.50
C TYR A 171 2.85 -0.44 -11.83
N ALA A 172 1.68 0.18 -11.83
CA ALA A 172 1.47 1.54 -12.34
C ALA A 172 1.83 2.66 -11.37
N HIS A 173 1.99 2.38 -10.07
CA HIS A 173 2.28 3.43 -9.07
C HIS A 173 3.62 4.15 -9.30
N GLU A 174 4.55 3.55 -10.06
CA GLU A 174 5.85 4.16 -10.36
C GLU A 174 5.67 5.42 -11.21
N PHE A 175 6.43 6.47 -10.90
CA PHE A 175 6.27 7.81 -11.46
C PHE A 175 6.35 7.87 -13.00
N ASP A 176 7.22 7.06 -13.60
CA ASP A 176 7.42 7.02 -15.05
C ASP A 176 6.41 6.12 -15.79
N VAL A 177 5.51 5.45 -15.04
CA VAL A 177 4.48 4.58 -15.60
C VAL A 177 3.14 5.32 -15.64
N ARG A 178 2.42 5.20 -16.75
CA ARG A 178 1.10 5.82 -16.87
C ARG A 178 0.05 5.00 -16.14
N ASP A 179 -0.70 5.65 -15.26
CA ASP A 179 -1.94 5.10 -14.71
C ASP A 179 -2.98 4.84 -15.80
N LEU A 180 -3.46 3.60 -15.90
CA LEU A 180 -4.51 3.21 -16.85
C LEU A 180 -5.90 3.09 -16.23
N THR A 181 -6.00 3.06 -14.89
CA THR A 181 -7.28 2.99 -14.17
C THR A 181 -7.31 3.98 -13.01
N MET A 182 -8.50 4.37 -12.58
CA MET A 182 -8.70 5.26 -11.44
C MET A 182 -8.13 4.67 -10.14
N GLU A 183 -8.25 3.36 -9.94
CA GLU A 183 -7.71 2.67 -8.77
C GLU A 183 -6.18 2.77 -8.71
N ALA A 184 -5.50 2.59 -9.84
CA ALA A 184 -4.05 2.76 -9.93
C ALA A 184 -3.64 4.21 -9.64
N ALA A 185 -4.33 5.19 -10.24
CA ALA A 185 -4.09 6.61 -10.00
C ALA A 185 -4.28 6.99 -8.52
N LEU A 186 -5.31 6.43 -7.86
CA LEU A 186 -5.54 6.65 -6.43
C LEU A 186 -4.35 6.15 -5.58
N VAL A 187 -3.78 4.99 -5.91
CA VAL A 187 -2.61 4.44 -5.22
C VAL A 187 -1.38 5.31 -5.46
N GLY A 188 -1.08 5.67 -6.71
CA GLY A 188 0.09 6.51 -7.04
C GLY A 188 0.01 7.92 -6.42
N ILE A 189 -1.16 8.55 -6.45
CA ILE A 189 -1.37 9.85 -5.79
C ILE A 189 -1.20 9.70 -4.27
N ALA A 190 -1.77 8.64 -3.68
CA ALA A 190 -1.68 8.39 -2.24
C ALA A 190 -0.23 8.21 -1.78
N ASP A 191 0.58 7.47 -2.54
CA ASP A 191 2.01 7.29 -2.29
C ASP A 191 2.72 8.66 -2.26
N GLY A 192 2.51 9.47 -3.30
CA GLY A 192 3.06 10.84 -3.36
C GLY A 192 2.62 11.75 -2.20
N THR A 193 1.43 11.54 -1.62
CA THR A 193 0.97 12.33 -0.45
C THR A 193 1.70 11.98 0.85
N ASP A 194 2.26 10.76 0.96
CA ASP A 194 2.96 10.27 2.14
C ASP A 194 4.42 10.77 2.25
N MET A 195 4.74 11.77 1.43
CA MET A 195 5.95 12.58 1.55
C MET A 195 5.79 13.75 2.53
N THR A 196 4.58 14.01 3.01
CA THR A 196 4.29 15.16 3.89
C THR A 196 4.58 14.89 5.38
N LYS A 197 4.56 15.95 6.21
CA LYS A 197 4.70 15.92 7.69
C LYS A 197 6.05 15.44 8.24
N GLY A 198 7.15 15.80 7.58
CA GLY A 198 8.50 15.66 8.14
C GLY A 198 9.08 14.25 8.05
N ARG A 199 8.45 13.34 7.30
CA ARG A 199 9.04 12.02 7.01
C ARG A 199 10.25 12.11 6.08
N GLY A 200 10.29 13.12 5.21
CA GLY A 200 11.50 13.48 4.46
C GLY A 200 12.65 13.94 5.36
N ARG A 201 12.36 14.36 6.60
CA ARG A 201 13.38 14.82 7.56
C ARG A 201 14.32 13.71 7.98
N LEU A 202 13.84 12.46 8.10
CA LEU A 202 14.70 11.34 8.47
C LEU A 202 15.73 11.04 7.37
N ALA A 203 15.32 11.11 6.11
CA ALA A 203 16.23 10.96 4.97
C ALA A 203 17.22 12.14 4.90
N PHE A 204 16.73 13.37 5.13
CA PHE A 204 17.57 14.57 5.20
C PHE A 204 18.63 14.50 6.30
N ASP A 205 18.24 14.14 7.52
CA ASP A 205 19.13 14.02 8.68
C ASP A 205 20.16 12.88 8.48
N LYS A 206 19.87 11.91 7.61
CA LYS A 206 20.80 10.85 7.16
C LYS A 206 21.71 11.27 6.00
N GLY A 207 21.65 12.53 5.58
CA GLY A 207 22.51 13.13 4.56
C GLY A 207 22.02 12.97 3.13
N ASN A 208 20.77 12.56 2.92
CA ASN A 208 20.18 12.46 1.59
C ASN A 208 19.58 13.81 1.16
N VAL A 209 19.66 14.13 -0.14
CA VAL A 209 19.07 15.34 -0.74
C VAL A 209 18.48 14.95 -2.10
N ASN A 210 17.28 14.37 -2.07
CA ASN A 210 16.51 13.97 -3.25
C ASN A 210 15.01 14.14 -2.99
N ILE A 211 14.15 13.65 -3.88
CA ILE A 211 12.69 13.74 -3.73
C ILE A 211 12.22 13.25 -2.35
N HIS A 212 12.84 12.20 -1.79
CA HIS A 212 12.53 11.64 -0.47
C HIS A 212 12.89 12.53 0.74
N THR A 213 13.28 13.80 0.53
CA THR A 213 13.70 14.74 1.60
C THR A 213 12.86 16.02 1.71
N VAL A 214 11.83 16.15 0.88
CA VAL A 214 10.90 17.31 0.84
C VAL A 214 9.91 17.26 2.01
#